data_AF-A0A0F9RAV0-F1
#
_entry.id   AF-A0A0F9RAV0-F1
#
_cell.length_a   1.000
_cell.length_b   1.000
_cell.length_c   1.000
_cell.angle_alpha   90.00
_cell.angle_beta   90.00
_cell.angle_gamma   90.00
#
_symmetry.space_group_name_H-M   'P 1'
#
loop_
_entity.id
_entity.type
_entity.pdbx_description
1 polymer ?
#
loop_
_entity_poly.entity_id
_entity_poly.type
_entity_poly.pdbx_seq_one_letter_code
_entity_poly.pdbx_strand_id
1 'polypeptide(L)'
;MPTYCYTAPESSKIFDREFPAGEAPDKIFVEENGYSLQVFRNRQAEVTGMHLSVRGSENRTQQRRRQNPWPMEPCVGSGVHPTQAQELRDHLKARGCPTEVSEDGEPIYTSAAHRKKALKCRGMYDRNSFS
;
A
#
# COMPACT_ATOMS: atom_id res chain seq x y z
N MET A 1 -10.13 19.96 -14.74
CA MET A 1 -9.26 19.40 -15.79
C MET A 1 -8.20 18.55 -15.11
N PRO A 2 -7.95 17.30 -15.52
CA PRO A 2 -6.87 16.49 -14.95
C PRO A 2 -5.51 17.16 -15.12
N THR A 3 -4.66 17.05 -14.08
CA THR A 3 -3.27 17.49 -14.11
C THR A 3 -2.37 16.31 -14.48
N TYR A 4 -1.47 16.52 -15.42
CA TYR A 4 -0.51 15.56 -15.93
C TYR A 4 0.91 16.05 -15.63
N CYS A 5 1.79 15.13 -15.20
CA CYS A 5 3.17 15.44 -14.88
C CYS A 5 4.07 15.09 -16.06
N TYR A 6 4.98 16.01 -16.40
CA TYR A 6 6.01 15.82 -17.41
C TYR A 6 7.40 15.97 -16.80
N THR A 7 8.35 15.14 -17.24
CA THR A 7 9.73 15.18 -16.76
C THR A 7 10.67 15.56 -17.90
N ALA A 8 11.57 16.51 -17.65
CA ALA A 8 12.69 16.81 -18.53
C ALA A 8 13.80 15.76 -18.34
N PRO A 9 14.28 15.09 -19.40
CA PRO A 9 15.26 14.01 -19.27
C PRO A 9 16.63 14.52 -18.79
N GLU A 10 17.00 15.74 -19.15
CA GLU A 10 18.32 16.32 -18.84
C GLU A 10 18.40 16.89 -17.42
N SER A 11 17.32 17.50 -16.93
CA SER A 11 17.30 18.22 -15.65
C SER A 11 16.54 17.51 -14.53
N SER A 12 15.83 16.40 -14.83
CA SER A 12 14.90 15.73 -13.90
C SER A 12 13.84 16.65 -13.29
N LYS A 13 13.63 17.83 -13.88
CA LYS A 13 12.63 18.80 -13.45
C LYS A 13 11.24 18.32 -13.86
N ILE A 14 10.27 18.46 -12.95
CA ILE A 14 8.88 18.07 -13.15
C ILE A 14 8.06 19.32 -13.51
N PHE A 15 7.18 19.17 -14.50
CA PHE A 15 6.27 20.20 -14.97
C PHE A 15 4.84 19.67 -14.93
N ASP A 16 3.95 20.43 -14.31
CA ASP A 16 2.53 20.10 -14.26
C ASP A 16 1.78 20.86 -15.37
N ARG A 17 0.95 20.12 -16.13
CA ARG A 17 0.10 20.69 -17.17
C ARG A 17 -1.30 20.12 -17.09
N GLU A 18 -2.29 20.95 -17.40
CA GLU A 18 -3.68 20.54 -17.42
C GLU A 18 -4.13 20.29 -18.86
N PHE A 19 -4.77 19.13 -19.08
CA PHE A 19 -5.35 18.76 -20.37
C PHE A 19 -6.75 18.18 -20.16
N PRO A 20 -7.66 18.25 -21.14
CA PRO A 20 -8.89 17.47 -21.11
C PRO A 20 -8.60 15.97 -20.97
N ALA A 21 -9.53 15.23 -20.35
CA ALA A 21 -9.34 13.81 -20.10
C ALA A 21 -9.19 13.05 -21.43
N GLY A 22 -8.05 12.37 -21.59
CA GLY A 22 -7.73 11.60 -22.81
C GLY A 22 -7.01 12.39 -23.89
N GLU A 23 -6.84 13.71 -23.73
CA GLU A 23 -6.19 14.58 -24.74
C GLU A 23 -4.73 14.93 -24.39
N ALA A 24 -4.22 14.45 -23.26
CA ALA A 24 -2.86 14.75 -22.82
C ALA A 24 -1.79 14.09 -23.73
N PRO A 25 -0.96 14.88 -24.44
CA PRO A 25 0.07 14.35 -25.34
C PRO A 25 1.21 13.69 -24.57
N ASP A 26 1.89 12.73 -25.18
CA ASP A 26 3.03 12.03 -24.55
C ASP A 26 4.29 12.91 -24.42
N LYS A 27 4.41 13.96 -25.24
CA LYS A 27 5.53 14.90 -25.23
C LYS A 27 5.03 16.32 -25.46
N ILE A 28 5.63 17.28 -24.77
CA ILE A 28 5.39 18.72 -24.96
C ILE A 28 6.71 19.48 -24.98
N PHE A 29 6.68 20.71 -25.48
CA PHE A 29 7.81 21.64 -25.40
C PHE A 29 7.50 22.71 -24.36
N VAL A 30 8.46 22.99 -23.49
CA VAL A 30 8.37 24.02 -22.44
C VAL A 30 9.52 24.98 -22.63
N GLU A 31 9.22 26.28 -22.68
CA GLU A 31 10.25 27.31 -22.71
C GLU A 31 10.75 27.59 -21.29
N GLU A 32 12.05 27.41 -21.08
CA GLU A 32 12.72 27.71 -19.84
C GLU A 32 14.04 28.45 -20.14
N ASN A 33 14.23 29.62 -19.53
CA ASN A 33 15.42 30.46 -19.73
C ASN A 33 15.72 30.80 -21.20
N GLY A 34 14.70 30.90 -22.05
CA GLY A 34 14.85 31.20 -23.49
C GLY A 34 15.21 29.99 -24.36
N TYR A 35 15.25 28.78 -23.79
CA TYR A 35 15.44 27.53 -24.53
C TYR A 35 14.17 26.69 -24.52
N SER A 36 13.83 26.07 -25.65
CA SER A 36 12.72 25.11 -25.74
C SER A 36 13.19 23.72 -25.29
N LEU A 37 12.72 23.28 -24.13
CA LEU A 37 13.00 21.94 -23.59
C LEU A 37 11.91 20.96 -23.98
N GLN A 38 12.30 19.79 -24.46
CA GLN A 38 11.38 18.68 -24.69
C GLN A 38 11.18 17.89 -23.39
N VAL A 39 9.93 17.73 -22.96
CA VAL A 39 9.58 17.00 -21.74
C VAL A 39 8.57 15.89 -22.05
N PHE A 40 8.66 14.79 -21.30
CA PHE A 40 7.90 13.56 -21.56
C PHE A 40 6.92 13.27 -20.43
N ARG A 41 5.74 12.77 -20.79
CA ARG A 41 4.66 12.45 -19.85
C ARG A 41 5.07 11.32 -18.91
N ASN A 42 5.02 11.59 -17.61
CA ASN A 42 5.38 10.63 -16.58
C ASN A 42 4.16 9.79 -16.17
N ARG A 43 3.90 8.72 -16.93
CA ARG A 43 2.80 7.78 -16.65
C ARG A 43 2.93 7.08 -15.30
N GLN A 44 4.15 6.90 -14.78
CA GLN A 44 4.34 6.31 -13.46
C GLN A 44 3.84 7.24 -12.35
N ALA A 45 4.06 8.55 -12.48
CA ALA A 45 3.53 9.56 -11.57
C ALA A 45 2.00 9.65 -11.62
N GLU A 46 1.37 9.35 -12.76
CA GLU A 46 -0.09 9.30 -12.88
C GLU A 46 -0.70 8.08 -12.18
N VAL A 47 -0.04 6.92 -12.26
CA VAL A 47 -0.50 5.69 -11.60
C VAL A 47 -0.30 5.76 -10.09
N THR A 48 0.80 6.39 -9.64
CA THR A 48 1.03 6.67 -8.20
C THR A 48 0.20 7.85 -7.70
N GLY A 49 -0.22 8.75 -8.59
CA GLY A 49 -1.17 9.84 -8.38
C GLY A 49 -2.63 9.38 -8.33
N MET A 50 -2.92 8.34 -7.54
CA MET A 50 -4.28 7.98 -7.10
C MET A 50 -4.85 9.10 -6.19
N HIS A 51 -5.07 10.27 -6.79
CA HIS A 51 -5.86 11.40 -6.35
C HIS A 51 -5.85 12.37 -7.55
N LEU A 52 -6.81 12.27 -8.46
CA LEU A 52 -7.97 13.16 -8.42
C LEU A 52 -7.97 14.05 -7.16
N SER A 53 -7.15 15.09 -7.20
CA SER A 53 -7.35 16.32 -6.43
C SER A 53 -8.57 17.04 -7.01
N VAL A 54 -9.75 16.47 -6.76
CA VAL A 54 -10.95 17.29 -6.67
C VAL A 54 -10.67 18.25 -5.51
N ARG A 55 -10.31 19.51 -5.84
CA ARG A 55 -10.30 20.61 -4.88
C ARG A 55 -11.72 20.72 -4.31
N GLY A 56 -11.90 20.21 -3.11
CA GLY A 56 -13.17 20.24 -2.39
C GLY A 56 -13.57 18.87 -1.87
N SER A 57 -12.87 18.37 -0.85
CA SER A 57 -13.46 17.40 0.09
C SER A 57 -12.63 17.35 1.36
N GLU A 58 -13.02 18.17 2.32
CA GLU A 58 -12.70 18.04 3.74
C GLU A 58 -13.25 16.70 4.23
N ASN A 59 -12.58 15.58 4.01
CA ASN A 59 -12.93 14.28 4.63
C ASN A 59 -11.76 13.28 4.61
N ARG A 60 -10.55 13.72 5.05
CA ARG A 60 -9.41 12.81 5.26
C ARG A 60 -9.60 11.78 6.38
N THR A 61 -10.73 11.83 7.10
CA THR A 61 -11.06 10.91 8.18
C THR A 61 -11.86 9.69 7.73
N GLN A 62 -12.48 9.69 6.54
CA GLN A 62 -13.41 8.61 6.14
C GLN A 62 -12.81 7.48 5.30
N GLN A 63 -11.59 7.62 4.78
CA GLN A 63 -10.97 6.58 3.93
C GLN A 63 -10.16 5.51 4.69
N ARG A 64 -10.18 5.53 6.04
CA ARG A 64 -9.55 4.53 6.93
C ARG A 64 -10.47 3.40 7.39
N ARG A 65 -11.60 3.18 6.70
CA ARG A 65 -12.48 2.03 6.94
C ARG A 65 -12.55 1.09 5.74
N ARG A 66 -11.40 0.77 5.13
CA ARG A 66 -11.28 -0.55 4.50
C ARG A 66 -11.36 -1.53 5.65
N GLN A 67 -12.56 -2.07 5.88
CA GLN A 67 -12.76 -3.23 6.72
C GLN A 67 -11.86 -4.29 6.10
N ASN A 68 -10.67 -4.52 6.66
CA ASN A 68 -9.89 -5.69 6.29
C ASN A 68 -10.83 -6.88 6.53
N PRO A 69 -11.19 -7.65 5.49
CA PRO A 69 -12.06 -8.79 5.69
C PRO A 69 -11.29 -9.74 6.59
N TRP A 70 -11.72 -9.80 7.85
CA TRP A 70 -11.27 -10.82 8.76
C TRP A 70 -12.18 -12.04 8.53
N PRO A 71 -11.67 -13.28 8.53
CA PRO A 71 -10.29 -13.65 8.84
C PRO A 71 -9.29 -13.18 7.77
N MET A 72 -8.13 -12.71 8.24
CA MET A 72 -7.00 -12.43 7.37
C MET A 72 -6.47 -13.78 6.91
N GLU A 73 -6.78 -14.10 5.66
CA GLU A 73 -6.18 -15.16 4.88
C GLU A 73 -4.64 -15.05 4.90
N PRO A 74 -3.93 -16.16 4.64
CA PRO A 74 -2.73 -16.54 5.36
C PRO A 74 -1.67 -15.44 5.52
N CYS A 75 -1.27 -15.19 6.77
CA CYS A 75 -0.31 -14.13 7.07
C CYS A 75 1.14 -14.61 6.86
N VAL A 76 1.59 -14.57 5.60
CA VAL A 76 2.93 -14.98 5.15
C VAL A 76 4.06 -14.43 6.04
N GLY A 77 3.97 -13.16 6.46
CA GLY A 77 4.99 -12.50 7.29
C GLY A 77 5.15 -13.09 8.70
N SER A 78 4.24 -13.98 9.11
CA SER A 78 4.28 -14.70 10.38
C SER A 78 4.26 -16.22 10.19
N GLY A 79 4.39 -16.71 8.96
CA GLY A 79 4.47 -18.14 8.67
C GLY A 79 5.69 -18.81 9.30
N VAL A 80 5.59 -20.12 9.50
CA VAL A 80 6.70 -21.03 9.78
C VAL A 80 6.78 -22.06 8.66
N HIS A 81 7.85 -22.86 8.62
CA HIS A 81 7.90 -23.96 7.67
C HIS A 81 6.74 -24.96 7.94
N PRO A 82 6.15 -25.61 6.92
CA PRO A 82 5.04 -26.57 7.08
C PRO A 82 5.27 -27.63 8.17
N THR A 83 6.51 -28.13 8.29
CA THR A 83 6.89 -29.13 9.32
C THR A 83 6.79 -28.61 10.76
N GLN A 84 6.81 -27.28 10.95
CA GLN A 84 6.71 -26.61 12.25
C GLN A 84 5.29 -26.09 12.53
N ALA A 85 4.34 -26.30 11.60
CA ALA A 85 2.97 -25.80 11.73
C ALA A 85 2.28 -26.31 13.02
N GLN A 86 2.49 -27.59 13.33
CA GLN A 86 1.93 -28.22 14.53
C GLN A 86 2.56 -27.66 15.81
N GLU A 87 3.88 -27.47 15.82
CA GLU A 87 4.59 -26.86 16.97
C GLU A 87 4.09 -25.43 17.23
N LEU A 88 3.91 -24.63 16.17
CA LEU A 88 3.35 -23.28 16.29
C LEU A 88 1.93 -23.28 16.87
N ARG A 89 1.09 -24.21 16.39
CA ARG A 89 -0.29 -24.39 16.88
C ARG A 89 -0.31 -24.71 18.38
N ASP A 90 0.52 -25.65 18.81
CA ASP A 90 0.62 -26.06 20.21
C ASP A 90 1.21 -24.96 21.10
N HIS A 91 2.23 -24.25 20.61
CA HIS A 91 2.83 -23.10 21.31
C HIS A 91 1.82 -21.98 21.56
N LEU A 92 1.04 -21.61 20.53
CA LEU A 92 0.02 -20.56 20.64
C LEU A 92 -1.14 -21.00 21.54
N LYS A 93 -1.55 -22.27 21.46
CA LYS A 93 -2.57 -22.85 22.34
C LYS A 93 -2.11 -22.86 23.81
N ALA A 94 -0.87 -23.26 24.08
CA ALA A 94 -0.29 -23.26 25.43
C ALA A 94 -0.22 -21.85 26.05
N ARG A 95 -0.05 -20.81 25.22
CA ARG A 95 -0.07 -19.40 25.65
C ARG A 95 -1.48 -18.76 25.64
N GLY A 96 -2.53 -19.57 25.50
CA GLY A 96 -3.92 -19.13 25.59
C GLY A 96 -4.41 -18.35 24.36
N CYS A 97 -3.79 -18.56 23.19
CA CYS A 97 -4.17 -17.95 21.92
C CYS A 97 -4.39 -19.03 20.85
N PRO A 98 -5.48 -19.83 20.92
CA PRO A 98 -5.73 -20.89 19.94
C PRO A 98 -5.86 -20.27 18.55
N THR A 99 -4.87 -20.55 17.70
CA THR A 99 -4.76 -20.01 16.34
C THR A 99 -4.72 -21.18 15.37
N GLU A 100 -5.54 -21.14 14.33
CA GLU A 100 -5.47 -22.12 13.24
C GLU A 100 -4.25 -21.82 12.37
N VAL A 101 -3.59 -22.88 11.91
CA VAL A 101 -2.39 -22.79 11.07
C VAL A 101 -2.67 -23.63 9.83
N SER A 102 -2.50 -23.03 8.65
CA SER A 102 -2.62 -23.68 7.35
C SER A 102 -1.59 -24.82 7.19
N GLU A 103 -1.80 -25.69 6.21
CA GLU A 103 -0.86 -26.75 5.85
C GLU A 103 0.52 -26.18 5.49
N ASP A 104 0.55 -24.97 4.93
CA ASP A 104 1.78 -24.24 4.57
C ASP A 104 2.53 -23.65 5.78
N GLY A 105 2.00 -23.80 7.00
CA GLY A 105 2.60 -23.24 8.22
C GLY A 105 2.24 -21.78 8.48
N GLU A 106 1.19 -21.28 7.83
CA GLU A 106 0.75 -19.89 7.94
C GLU A 106 -0.42 -19.73 8.92
N PRO A 107 -0.33 -18.86 9.94
CA PRO A 107 -1.41 -18.68 10.90
C PRO A 107 -2.57 -17.86 10.32
N ILE A 108 -3.79 -18.28 10.63
CA ILE A 108 -5.05 -17.63 10.22
C ILE A 108 -5.56 -16.78 11.38
N TYR A 109 -5.66 -15.47 11.16
CA TYR A 109 -6.09 -14.52 12.18
C TYR A 109 -7.53 -14.07 11.96
N THR A 110 -8.37 -14.19 12.98
CA THR A 110 -9.80 -13.81 12.90
C THR A 110 -10.09 -12.35 13.27
N SER A 111 -9.12 -11.63 13.84
CA SER A 111 -9.24 -10.21 14.18
C SER A 111 -7.87 -9.57 14.41
N ALA A 112 -7.83 -8.23 14.40
CA ALA A 112 -6.61 -7.47 14.73
C ALA A 112 -6.13 -7.75 16.16
N ALA A 113 -7.07 -7.89 17.10
CA ALA A 113 -6.76 -8.23 18.49
C ALA A 113 -6.17 -9.65 18.60
N HIS A 114 -6.71 -10.60 17.83
CA HIS A 114 -6.20 -11.96 17.76
C HIS A 114 -4.76 -11.98 17.22
N ARG A 115 -4.51 -11.30 16.08
CA ARG A 115 -3.16 -11.16 15.51
C ARG A 115 -2.17 -10.56 16.52
N LYS A 116 -2.54 -9.47 17.18
CA LYS A 116 -1.71 -8.81 18.20
C LYS A 116 -1.37 -9.75 19.36
N LYS A 117 -2.34 -10.52 19.85
CA LYS A 117 -2.12 -11.50 20.92
C LYS A 117 -1.19 -12.63 20.46
N ALA A 118 -1.43 -13.20 19.28
CA ALA A 118 -0.59 -14.27 18.73
C ALA A 118 0.86 -13.82 18.50
N LEU A 119 1.07 -12.61 17.95
CA LEU A 119 2.41 -12.05 17.76
C LEU A 119 3.11 -11.76 19.09
N LYS A 120 2.38 -11.23 20.08
CA LYS A 120 2.92 -11.05 21.45
C LYS A 120 3.33 -12.39 22.07
N CYS A 121 2.52 -13.45 21.88
CA CYS A 121 2.87 -14.79 22.31
C CYS A 121 4.15 -15.32 21.64
N ARG A 122 4.59 -14.77 20.50
CA ARG A 122 5.85 -15.14 19.84
C ARG A 122 7.00 -14.18 20.13
N GLY A 123 6.80 -13.18 20.98
CA GLY A 123 7.79 -12.12 21.23
C GLY A 123 7.93 -11.12 20.07
N MET A 124 6.95 -11.06 19.16
CA MET A 124 6.93 -10.14 18.03
C MET A 124 6.03 -8.92 18.33
N TYR A 125 6.38 -7.78 17.76
CA TYR A 125 5.62 -6.54 17.89
C TYR A 125 4.90 -6.19 16.58
N ASP A 126 3.58 -6.01 16.64
CA ASP A 126 2.77 -5.62 15.49
C ASP A 126 2.68 -4.09 15.36
N ARG A 127 3.52 -3.53 14.49
CA ARG A 127 3.55 -2.10 14.19
C ARG A 127 2.24 -1.58 13.60
N ASN A 128 1.46 -2.44 12.93
CA ASN A 128 0.22 -2.07 12.24
C ASN A 128 -1.03 -2.24 13.11
N SER A 129 -0.91 -2.75 14.35
CA SER A 129 -2.06 -2.93 15.28
C SER A 129 -2.38 -1.72 16.16
N PHE A 130 -1.56 -0.66 16.11
CA PHE A 130 -1.76 0.57 16.88
C PHE A 130 -2.26 1.68 15.95
N SER A 131 -3.57 1.74 15.71
CA SER A 131 -4.27 2.91 15.15
C SER A 131 -5.57 3.15 15.89
#